data_AF-A0A327NET8-F1
#
_entry.id   AF-A0A327NET8-F1
#
_cell.length_a   1.000
_cell.length_b   1.000
_cell.length_c   1.000
_cell.angle_alpha   90.00
_cell.angle_beta   90.00
_cell.angle_gamma   90.00
#
_symmetry.space_group_name_H-M   'P 1'
#
loop_
_entity.id
_entity.type
_entity.pdbx_description
1 polymer ?
#
loop_
_entity_poly.entity_id
_entity_poly.type
_entity_poly.pdbx_seq_one_letter_code
_entity_poly.pdbx_strand_id
1 'polypeptide(L)'
;MDIGVCFRYTLDFVLDKTYSYPTQGWGLTHTDSMLIQSDGSNKLYFLTPDFQRKGELVVYDNMGPVMNLNELEYVNGYIYANIWQTNRIIQIDSKSGKVVGDLDMTGILPTNIDTKANVLNGIAFQPTENAFYITGKNWPTLTKIQLKNKDKKLVASR
;
A
#
# COMPACT_ATOMS: atom_id res chain seq x y z
N MET A 1 5.11 12.02 -21.52
CA MET A 1 4.09 11.21 -20.82
C MET A 1 4.80 9.92 -20.47
N ASP A 2 4.99 9.63 -19.19
CA ASP A 2 5.70 8.42 -18.77
C ASP A 2 4.86 7.21 -19.16
N ILE A 3 5.45 6.27 -19.90
CA ILE A 3 4.83 4.98 -20.24
C ILE A 3 5.40 3.95 -19.28
N GLY A 4 4.57 3.49 -18.36
CA GLY A 4 4.91 2.40 -17.45
C GLY A 4 4.83 1.04 -18.16
N VAL A 5 5.64 0.09 -17.69
CA VAL A 5 5.63 -1.31 -18.14
C VAL A 5 5.35 -2.21 -16.94
N CYS A 6 4.38 -3.10 -17.08
CA CYS A 6 4.05 -4.12 -16.08
C CYS A 6 4.43 -5.50 -16.62
N PHE A 7 5.00 -6.33 -15.75
CA PHE A 7 5.34 -7.71 -16.04
C PHE A 7 4.45 -8.63 -15.21
N ARG A 8 3.87 -9.63 -15.85
CA ARG A 8 3.13 -10.71 -15.20
C ARG A 8 3.96 -11.98 -15.25
N TYR A 9 4.20 -12.56 -14.08
CA TYR A 9 4.91 -13.82 -13.93
C TYR A 9 3.96 -14.90 -13.40
N THR A 10 4.27 -16.15 -13.69
CA THR A 10 3.77 -17.28 -12.90
C THR A 10 4.41 -17.26 -11.50
N LEU A 11 3.86 -18.03 -10.55
CA LEU A 11 4.43 -18.14 -9.20
C LEU A 11 5.83 -18.79 -9.18
N ASP A 12 6.19 -19.52 -10.23
CA ASP A 12 7.54 -20.06 -10.46
C ASP A 12 8.47 -19.04 -11.17
N PHE A 13 8.08 -17.76 -11.19
CA PHE A 13 8.82 -16.63 -11.77
C PHE A 13 9.08 -16.73 -13.28
N VAL A 14 8.27 -17.49 -14.02
CA VAL A 14 8.31 -17.50 -15.49
C VAL A 14 7.53 -16.30 -16.01
N LEU A 15 8.16 -15.44 -16.81
CA LEU A 15 7.50 -14.31 -17.46
C LEU A 15 6.41 -14.83 -18.41
N ASP A 16 5.17 -14.42 -18.17
CA ASP A 16 4.00 -14.82 -18.95
C ASP A 16 3.56 -13.69 -19.90
N LYS A 17 3.42 -12.46 -19.38
CA LYS A 17 2.96 -11.32 -20.19
C LYS A 17 3.61 -10.00 -19.78
N THR A 18 3.59 -9.05 -20.72
CA THR A 18 4.01 -7.66 -20.52
C THR A 18 2.89 -6.72 -20.97
N TYR A 19 2.65 -5.65 -20.21
CA TYR A 19 1.64 -4.63 -20.49
C TYR A 19 2.25 -3.23 -20.43
N SER A 20 1.68 -2.29 -21.18
CA SER A 20 2.00 -0.86 -21.08
C SER A 20 0.84 -0.08 -20.48
N TYR A 21 1.14 0.95 -19.68
CA TYR A 21 0.13 1.80 -19.05
C TYR A 21 0.60 3.27 -18.97
N PRO A 22 -0.32 4.25 -18.88
CA PRO A 22 0.01 5.66 -19.13
C PRO A 22 0.38 6.47 -17.86
N THR A 23 0.88 5.82 -16.82
CA THR A 23 1.25 6.45 -15.54
C THR A 23 2.59 5.90 -15.04
N GLN A 24 3.13 6.49 -13.96
CA GLN A 24 4.10 5.77 -13.14
C GLN A 24 3.42 4.60 -12.41
N GLY A 25 4.22 3.65 -11.92
CA GLY A 25 3.75 2.54 -11.09
C GLY A 25 4.59 2.45 -9.82
N TRP A 26 3.94 2.51 -8.66
CA TRP A 26 4.59 2.53 -7.35
C TRP A 26 4.21 1.29 -6.55
N GLY A 27 2.98 1.20 -6.06
CA GLY A 27 2.43 0.03 -5.36
C GLY A 27 1.38 -0.70 -6.18
N LEU A 28 1.23 -2.00 -5.92
CA LEU A 28 0.23 -2.86 -6.55
C LEU A 28 -0.28 -3.88 -5.51
N THR A 29 -1.58 -3.94 -5.33
CA THR A 29 -2.27 -4.99 -4.55
C THR A 29 -3.50 -5.47 -5.34
N HIS A 30 -4.33 -6.34 -4.77
CA HIS A 30 -5.50 -6.86 -5.48
C HIS A 30 -6.68 -7.19 -4.56
N THR A 31 -7.87 -7.13 -5.13
CA THR A 31 -9.04 -7.88 -4.63
C THR A 31 -9.07 -9.25 -5.30
N ASP A 32 -10.14 -10.03 -5.09
CA ASP A 32 -10.33 -11.30 -5.80
C ASP A 32 -10.49 -11.12 -7.33
N SER A 33 -10.83 -9.93 -7.80
CA SER A 33 -11.21 -9.68 -9.21
C SER A 33 -10.43 -8.57 -9.91
N MET A 34 -9.79 -7.67 -9.18
CA MET A 34 -9.14 -6.48 -9.74
C MET A 34 -7.79 -6.23 -9.07
N LEU A 35 -6.87 -5.66 -9.84
CA LEU A 35 -5.64 -5.07 -9.33
C LEU A 35 -5.91 -3.62 -8.91
N ILE A 36 -5.17 -3.14 -7.93
CA ILE A 36 -5.21 -1.77 -7.43
C ILE A 36 -3.79 -1.22 -7.47
N GLN A 37 -3.58 -0.16 -8.25
CA GLN A 37 -2.26 0.45 -8.46
C GLN A 37 -2.19 1.88 -7.90
N SER A 38 -1.08 2.25 -7.27
CA SER A 38 -0.71 3.65 -6.99
C SER A 38 0.40 4.14 -7.93
N ASP A 39 0.51 5.46 -8.07
CA ASP A 39 1.53 6.12 -8.91
C ASP A 39 2.25 7.28 -8.18
N GLY A 40 2.12 7.36 -6.85
CA GLY A 40 2.62 8.49 -6.05
C GLY A 40 1.68 9.71 -6.00
N SER A 41 0.64 9.78 -6.84
CA SER A 41 -0.42 10.78 -6.69
C SER A 41 -1.38 10.41 -5.54
N ASN A 42 -2.47 11.16 -5.40
CA ASN A 42 -3.58 10.82 -4.51
C ASN A 42 -4.62 9.90 -5.17
N LYS A 43 -4.30 9.26 -6.29
CA LYS A 43 -5.22 8.37 -7.00
C LYS A 43 -4.77 6.92 -6.88
N LEU A 44 -5.76 6.03 -6.75
CA LEU A 44 -5.59 4.60 -6.93
C LEU A 44 -6.34 4.18 -8.19
N TYR A 45 -5.74 3.33 -9.01
CA TYR A 45 -6.34 2.86 -10.25
C TYR A 45 -6.78 1.41 -10.11
N PHE A 46 -8.03 1.13 -10.46
CA PHE A 46 -8.54 -0.23 -10.54
C PHE A 46 -8.31 -0.77 -11.95
N LEU A 47 -7.61 -1.90 -12.03
CA LEU A 47 -7.22 -2.54 -13.28
C LEU A 47 -7.76 -3.97 -13.32
N THR A 48 -8.08 -4.46 -14.51
CA THR A 48 -8.30 -5.91 -14.73
C THR A 48 -6.99 -6.68 -14.59
N PRO A 49 -7.02 -8.03 -14.49
CA PRO A 49 -5.81 -8.86 -14.57
C PRO A 49 -4.98 -8.70 -15.85
N ASP A 50 -5.58 -8.21 -16.95
CA ASP A 50 -4.86 -7.84 -18.17
C ASP A 50 -4.46 -6.35 -18.23
N PHE A 51 -4.36 -5.71 -17.06
CA PHE A 51 -3.87 -4.35 -16.86
C PHE A 51 -4.69 -3.23 -17.55
N GLN A 52 -5.92 -3.53 -17.97
CA GLN A 52 -6.86 -2.53 -18.47
C GLN A 52 -7.51 -1.75 -17.33
N ARG A 53 -7.46 -0.43 -17.41
CA ARG A 53 -8.06 0.46 -16.42
C ARG A 53 -9.59 0.42 -16.47
N LYS A 54 -10.20 0.24 -15.29
CA LYS A 54 -11.67 0.22 -15.10
C LYS A 54 -12.19 1.39 -14.27
N GLY A 55 -11.34 2.01 -13.46
CA GLY A 55 -11.73 3.17 -12.67
C GLY A 55 -10.55 3.82 -11.97
N GLU A 56 -10.85 4.88 -11.21
CA GLU A 56 -9.95 5.48 -10.24
C GLU A 56 -10.69 5.76 -8.93
N LEU A 57 -9.94 5.78 -7.83
CA LEU A 57 -10.36 6.22 -6.51
C LEU A 57 -9.48 7.39 -6.10
N VAL A 58 -10.09 8.51 -5.73
CA VAL A 58 -9.37 9.66 -5.18
C VAL A 58 -9.26 9.50 -3.68
N VAL A 59 -8.04 9.54 -3.15
CA VAL A 59 -7.75 9.39 -1.72
C VAL A 59 -7.68 10.75 -1.04
N TYR A 60 -8.38 10.88 0.07
CA TYR A 60 -8.45 12.11 0.85
C TYR A 60 -8.71 11.86 2.34
N ASP A 61 -8.31 12.82 3.17
CA ASP A 61 -8.65 12.91 4.58
C ASP A 61 -9.38 14.24 4.88
N ASN A 62 -9.51 14.60 6.16
CA ASN A 62 -10.18 15.84 6.55
C ASN A 62 -9.37 17.11 6.21
N MET A 63 -8.09 16.98 5.86
CA MET A 63 -7.21 18.06 5.43
C MET A 63 -7.13 18.18 3.91
N GLY A 64 -7.61 17.18 3.17
CA GLY A 64 -7.73 17.20 1.72
C GLY A 64 -7.10 15.97 1.04
N PRO A 65 -6.66 16.11 -0.22
CA PRO A 65 -5.96 15.05 -0.95
C PRO A 65 -4.74 14.50 -0.20
N VAL A 66 -4.61 13.18 -0.12
CA VAL A 66 -3.43 12.53 0.46
C VAL A 66 -2.49 12.06 -0.65
N MET A 67 -1.33 12.70 -0.76
CA MET A 67 -0.34 12.46 -1.80
C MET A 67 0.68 11.39 -1.39
N ASN A 68 1.56 11.01 -2.33
CA ASN A 68 2.70 10.12 -2.10
C ASN A 68 2.30 8.71 -1.67
N LEU A 69 1.17 8.22 -2.19
CA LEU A 69 0.73 6.83 -2.02
C LEU A 69 1.76 5.91 -2.67
N ASN A 70 2.40 5.06 -1.86
CA ASN A 70 3.46 4.17 -2.33
C ASN A 70 2.96 2.72 -2.31
N GLU A 71 3.62 1.84 -1.58
CA GLU A 71 3.22 0.44 -1.47
C GLU A 71 1.81 0.29 -0.87
N LEU A 72 1.11 -0.76 -1.31
CA LEU A 72 -0.31 -1.01 -1.04
C LEU A 72 -0.54 -2.44 -0.54
N GLU A 73 -1.52 -2.61 0.35
CA GLU A 73 -2.08 -3.92 0.70
C GLU A 73 -3.59 -3.85 0.90
N TYR A 74 -4.35 -4.73 0.22
CA TYR A 74 -5.81 -4.80 0.36
C TYR A 74 -6.21 -5.85 1.38
N VAL A 75 -7.01 -5.45 2.38
CA VAL A 75 -7.55 -6.35 3.41
C VAL A 75 -8.98 -5.98 3.75
N ASN A 76 -9.92 -6.90 3.54
CA ASN A 76 -11.30 -6.82 4.02
C ASN A 76 -12.03 -5.48 3.70
N GLY A 77 -11.90 -4.98 2.46
CA GLY A 77 -12.55 -3.74 2.04
C GLY A 77 -11.75 -2.46 2.32
N TYR A 78 -10.55 -2.59 2.87
CA TYR A 78 -9.64 -1.48 3.09
C TYR A 78 -8.37 -1.64 2.28
N ILE A 79 -7.80 -0.51 1.86
CA ILE A 79 -6.49 -0.43 1.23
C ILE A 79 -5.55 0.25 2.21
N TYR A 80 -4.50 -0.45 2.60
CA TYR A 80 -3.42 0.10 3.41
C TYR A 80 -2.37 0.65 2.47
N ALA A 81 -1.89 1.87 2.73
CA ALA A 81 -0.87 2.49 1.89
C ALA A 81 0.24 3.11 2.73
N ASN A 82 1.49 2.85 2.35
CA ASN A 82 2.60 3.66 2.83
C ASN A 82 2.53 5.07 2.24
N ILE A 83 2.80 6.09 3.05
CA ILE A 83 3.03 7.45 2.57
C ILE A 83 4.54 7.68 2.45
N TRP A 84 5.02 7.82 1.22
CA TRP A 84 6.46 7.92 0.95
C TRP A 84 7.12 9.08 1.70
N GLN A 85 8.35 8.87 2.18
CA GLN A 85 9.13 9.77 3.05
C GLN A 85 8.52 10.04 4.43
N THR A 86 7.58 9.21 4.89
CA THR A 86 7.04 9.28 6.24
C THR A 86 7.03 7.90 6.90
N ASN A 87 6.81 7.87 8.22
CA ASN A 87 6.55 6.64 8.97
C ASN A 87 5.04 6.34 9.09
N ARG A 88 4.22 6.82 8.15
CA ARG A 88 2.77 6.64 8.19
C ARG A 88 2.32 5.48 7.30
N ILE A 89 1.34 4.73 7.81
CA ILE A 89 0.49 3.83 7.03
C ILE A 89 -0.95 4.31 7.18
N ILE A 90 -1.61 4.63 6.07
CA ILE A 90 -3.02 5.01 6.09
C ILE A 90 -3.90 3.83 5.74
N GLN A 91 -5.08 3.76 6.35
CA GLN A 91 -6.16 2.84 6.00
C GLN A 91 -7.22 3.60 5.22
N ILE A 92 -7.42 3.21 3.97
CA ILE A 92 -8.33 3.84 3.02
C ILE A 92 -9.55 2.95 2.86
N ASP A 93 -10.75 3.50 3.01
CA ASP A 93 -11.99 2.80 2.63
C ASP A 93 -12.03 2.63 1.11
N SER A 94 -12.04 1.38 0.64
CA SER A 94 -11.85 1.07 -0.80
C SER A 94 -13.02 1.51 -1.69
N LYS A 95 -14.15 1.92 -1.09
CA LYS A 95 -15.35 2.35 -1.82
C LYS A 95 -15.39 3.87 -1.98
N SER A 96 -15.02 4.61 -0.93
CA SER A 96 -15.13 6.07 -0.88
C SER A 96 -13.82 6.81 -1.11
N GLY A 97 -12.67 6.16 -0.90
CA GLY A 97 -11.35 6.80 -0.94
C GLY A 97 -11.02 7.61 0.32
N LYS A 98 -11.92 7.63 1.30
CA LYS A 98 -11.69 8.33 2.56
C LYS A 98 -10.67 7.58 3.40
N VAL A 99 -9.70 8.29 3.94
CA VAL A 99 -8.81 7.78 4.99
C VAL A 99 -9.60 7.63 6.29
N VAL A 100 -9.71 6.40 6.78
CA VAL A 100 -10.43 6.04 8.01
C VAL A 100 -9.50 5.66 9.16
N GLY A 101 -8.22 5.42 8.87
CA GLY A 101 -7.18 5.18 9.86
C GLY A 101 -5.86 5.79 9.41
N ASP A 102 -5.08 6.30 10.37
CA ASP A 102 -3.78 6.90 10.13
C ASP A 102 -2.82 6.42 11.23
N LEU A 103 -1.93 5.51 10.85
CA LEU A 103 -1.02 4.82 11.75
C LEU A 103 0.33 5.51 11.73
N ASP A 104 0.70 6.16 12.83
CA ASP A 104 2.09 6.57 13.07
C ASP A 104 2.89 5.36 13.56
N MET A 105 3.81 4.89 12.72
CA MET A 105 4.63 3.71 13.02
C MET A 105 5.88 4.05 13.81
N THR A 106 6.21 5.32 14.07
CA THR A 106 7.49 5.76 14.64
C THR A 106 7.87 5.01 15.94
N GLY A 107 6.88 4.78 16.83
CA GLY A 107 7.10 4.03 18.08
C GLY A 107 7.17 2.51 17.94
N ILE A 108 6.92 1.97 16.75
CA ILE A 108 6.87 0.54 16.44
C ILE A 108 8.10 0.12 15.62
N LEU A 109 8.72 1.03 14.88
CA LEU A 109 9.86 0.74 14.02
C LEU A 109 11.11 0.39 14.85
N PRO A 110 12.03 -0.44 14.31
CA PRO A 110 13.33 -0.66 14.93
C PRO A 110 14.10 0.66 15.08
N THR A 111 14.65 0.91 16.26
CA THR A 111 15.32 2.19 16.60
C THR A 111 16.68 2.36 15.94
N ASN A 112 17.27 1.29 15.41
CA ASN A 112 18.58 1.26 14.75
C ASN A 112 18.49 1.57 13.24
N ILE A 113 17.32 1.94 12.73
CA ILE A 113 17.10 2.21 11.31
C ILE A 113 16.93 3.71 11.09
N ASP A 114 17.74 4.29 10.20
CA ASP A 114 17.49 5.63 9.68
C ASP A 114 16.36 5.60 8.64
N THR A 115 15.15 5.88 9.11
CA THR A 115 13.93 5.91 8.30
C THR A 115 13.89 7.06 7.29
N LYS A 116 14.83 8.00 7.33
CA LYS A 116 14.94 9.06 6.31
C LYS A 116 15.68 8.57 5.07
N ALA A 117 16.77 7.83 5.26
CA ALA A 117 17.53 7.23 4.16
C ALA A 117 16.87 5.95 3.64
N ASN A 118 16.36 5.13 4.57
CA ASN A 118 15.78 3.82 4.31
C ASN A 118 14.31 3.86 4.74
N VAL A 119 13.46 4.45 3.90
CA VAL A 119 12.06 4.73 4.23
C VAL A 119 11.24 3.47 4.48
N LEU A 120 10.26 3.58 5.37
CA LEU A 120 9.19 2.60 5.55
C LEU A 120 8.48 2.37 4.20
N ASN A 121 8.44 1.13 3.75
CA ASN A 121 7.81 0.72 2.48
C ASN A 121 7.71 -0.81 2.41
N GLY A 122 6.49 -1.34 2.27
CA GLY A 122 6.21 -2.78 2.24
C GLY A 122 5.24 -3.18 3.35
N ILE A 123 4.09 -3.71 2.95
CA ILE A 123 2.99 -4.13 3.80
C ILE A 123 2.47 -5.46 3.23
N ALA A 124 2.40 -6.49 4.06
CA ALA A 124 1.78 -7.75 3.68
C ALA A 124 0.84 -8.21 4.79
N PHE A 125 -0.31 -8.77 4.42
CA PHE A 125 -1.26 -9.33 5.37
C PHE A 125 -1.19 -10.85 5.39
N GLN A 126 -1.18 -11.44 6.60
CA GLN A 126 -1.29 -12.88 6.81
C GLN A 126 -2.66 -13.21 7.41
N PRO A 127 -3.61 -13.73 6.61
CA PRO A 127 -4.96 -14.01 7.07
C PRO A 127 -5.05 -14.99 8.24
N THR A 128 -4.20 -16.02 8.28
CA THR A 128 -4.25 -17.04 9.34
C THR A 128 -3.84 -16.51 10.72
N GLU A 129 -3.01 -15.45 10.73
CA GLU A 129 -2.53 -14.80 11.94
C GLU A 129 -3.28 -13.50 12.26
N ASN A 130 -4.14 -13.06 11.32
CA ASN A 130 -4.77 -11.74 11.32
C ASN A 130 -3.77 -10.62 11.67
N ALA A 131 -2.62 -10.65 10.99
CA ALA A 131 -1.50 -9.77 11.27
C ALA A 131 -0.93 -9.18 9.99
N PHE A 132 -0.36 -7.99 10.13
CA PHE A 132 0.39 -7.34 9.07
C PHE A 132 1.88 -7.54 9.32
N TYR A 133 2.64 -7.63 8.24
CA TYR A 133 4.08 -7.59 8.24
C TYR A 133 4.51 -6.33 7.50
N ILE A 134 5.35 -5.53 8.15
CA ILE A 134 5.85 -4.28 7.60
C ILE A 134 7.38 -4.27 7.57
N THR A 135 7.92 -3.59 6.57
CA THR A 135 9.37 -3.42 6.39
C THR A 135 9.68 -2.08 5.73
N GLY A 136 10.92 -1.87 5.36
CA GLY A 136 11.34 -0.72 4.57
C GLY A 136 12.50 -1.04 3.64
N LYS A 137 12.85 -0.05 2.84
CA LYS A 137 13.91 -0.20 1.83
C LYS A 137 15.24 -0.47 2.52
N ASN A 138 15.91 -1.57 2.19
CA ASN A 138 17.17 -2.02 2.80
C ASN A 138 17.10 -2.30 4.31
N TRP A 139 15.92 -2.58 4.86
CA TRP A 139 15.82 -2.95 6.28
C TRP A 139 16.29 -4.39 6.49
N PRO A 140 17.00 -4.66 7.60
CA PRO A 140 17.43 -6.02 7.93
C PRO A 140 16.32 -6.88 8.58
N THR A 141 15.12 -6.32 8.76
CA THR A 141 14.06 -6.94 9.57
C THR A 141 12.68 -6.72 8.96
N LEU A 142 11.82 -7.72 9.14
CA LEU A 142 10.38 -7.66 8.92
C LEU A 142 9.69 -7.60 10.29
N THR A 143 8.81 -6.62 10.51
CA THR A 143 8.10 -6.45 11.79
C THR A 143 6.66 -6.88 11.64
N LYS A 144 6.25 -7.90 12.41
CA LYS A 144 4.85 -8.27 12.56
C LYS A 144 4.13 -7.26 13.45
N ILE A 145 2.95 -6.81 13.04
CA ILE A 145 2.08 -5.91 13.80
C ILE A 145 0.64 -6.41 13.80
N GLN A 146 -0.09 -6.11 14.86
CA GLN A 146 -1.54 -6.24 14.96
C GLN A 146 -2.19 -4.86 14.94
N LEU A 147 -3.34 -4.76 14.27
CA LEU A 147 -4.17 -3.56 14.29
C LEU A 147 -5.34 -3.75 15.25
N LYS A 148 -5.58 -2.76 16.11
CA LYS A 148 -6.67 -2.76 17.08
C LYS A 148 -7.38 -1.41 17.08
N ASN A 149 -8.67 -1.43 17.36
CA ASN A 149 -9.41 -0.20 17.64
C ASN A 149 -9.25 0.14 19.12
N LYS A 150 -8.60 1.25 19.43
CA LYS A 150 -8.47 1.81 20.77
C LYS A 150 -9.03 3.22 20.78
N ASP A 151 -10.01 3.50 21.64
CA ASP A 151 -10.65 4.82 21.76
C ASP A 151 -11.14 5.38 20.41
N LYS A 152 -11.73 4.51 19.58
CA LYS A 152 -12.20 4.81 18.21
C LYS A 152 -11.08 5.21 17.22
N LYS A 153 -9.82 4.95 17.56
CA LYS A 153 -8.67 5.12 16.66
C LYS A 153 -8.07 3.76 16.33
N LEU A 154 -7.67 3.59 15.08
CA LEU A 154 -6.85 2.47 14.67
C LEU A 154 -5.45 2.67 15.24
N VAL A 155 -4.93 1.66 15.94
CA VAL A 155 -3.56 1.66 16.47
C VAL A 155 -2.86 0.36 16.08
N ALA A 156 -1.56 0.45 15.87
CA ALA A 156 -0.71 -0.72 15.62
C ALA A 156 0.08 -1.08 16.90
N SER A 157 0.29 -2.38 17.11
CA SER A 157 1.19 -2.89 18.15
C SER A 157 1.98 -4.07 17.61
N ARG A 158 3.15 -4.33 18.19
CA ARG A 158 3.83 -5.64 18.00
C ARG A 158 3.07 -6.75 18.73
#